data_AF-A0A1D6L0K7-F1
#
_entry.id   AF-A0A1D6L0K7-F1
#
_cell.length_a   1.000
_cell.length_b   1.000
_cell.length_c   1.000
_cell.angle_alpha   90.00
_cell.angle_beta   90.00
_cell.angle_gamma   90.00
#
_symmetry.space_group_name_H-M   'P 1'
#
loop_
_entity.id
_entity.type
_entity.pdbx_description
1 polymer ?
#
loop_
_entity_poly.entity_id
_entity_poly.type
_entity_poly.pdbx_seq_one_letter_code
_entity_poly.pdbx_strand_id
1 'polypeptide(L)'
;MFWHGVADRLTGKNKEAWNEGKIRGTVRLVKKEVLDVGDFNASLLDGVHRILGWDDGVAFQLVSATAADPSNGSRGKVGKAAHLEEAVVSLKSTTDGETVYRVSFEWDGSQGVPGAVLVRNLQHAEFFLKSLTLEGVPGRGTVVFVANSWIYPHNLYSQERVFFANDVI
;
A
#
# COMPACT_ATOMS: atom_id res chain seq x y z
N MET A 1 22.02 -18.44 4.42
CA MET A 1 22.08 -17.28 3.50
C MET A 1 20.95 -16.30 3.85
N PHE A 2 21.06 -15.60 4.99
CA PHE A 2 19.94 -14.91 5.66
C PHE A 2 20.17 -13.40 5.81
N TRP A 3 20.40 -12.66 4.72
CA TRP A 3 20.71 -11.22 4.78
C TRP A 3 19.91 -10.33 3.81
N HIS A 4 19.04 -10.88 2.96
CA HIS A 4 18.40 -10.08 1.89
C HIS A 4 17.22 -9.20 2.34
N GLY A 5 16.58 -9.45 3.49
CA GLY A 5 15.40 -8.68 3.92
C GLY A 5 15.69 -7.33 4.58
N VAL A 6 16.89 -7.14 5.13
CA VAL A 6 17.31 -5.90 5.81
C VAL A 6 18.26 -5.07 4.93
N ALA A 7 19.09 -5.72 4.10
CA ALA A 7 20.00 -5.01 3.20
C ALA A 7 19.27 -4.25 2.08
N ASP A 8 18.10 -4.73 1.62
CA ASP A 8 17.26 -4.00 0.65
C ASP A 8 16.79 -2.62 1.17
N ARG A 9 16.79 -2.41 2.50
CA ARG A 9 16.44 -1.13 3.15
C ARG A 9 17.53 -0.08 3.05
N LEU A 10 18.76 -0.45 2.70
CA LEU A 10 19.89 0.47 2.62
C LEU A 10 20.19 0.82 1.16
N THR A 11 19.37 1.74 0.63
CA THR A 11 19.72 2.76 -0.40
C THR A 11 19.87 2.36 -1.88
N GLY A 12 20.25 1.13 -2.25
CA GLY A 12 20.53 0.80 -3.67
C GLY A 12 19.29 0.69 -4.57
N LYS A 13 18.40 -0.25 -4.26
CA LYS A 13 17.23 -0.57 -5.10
C LYS A 13 16.15 0.51 -5.13
N ASN A 14 16.02 1.31 -4.07
CA ASN A 14 15.04 2.41 -4.05
C ASN A 14 15.46 3.56 -4.97
N LYS A 15 16.76 3.82 -5.09
CA LYS A 15 17.30 4.79 -6.05
C LYS A 15 17.13 4.30 -7.50
N GLU A 16 17.32 3.00 -7.73
CA GLU A 16 17.06 2.36 -9.03
C GLU A 16 15.58 2.44 -9.41
N ALA A 17 14.68 2.03 -8.51
CA ALA A 17 13.23 2.12 -8.74
C ALA A 17 12.79 3.55 -9.05
N TRP A 18 13.34 4.54 -8.34
CA TRP A 18 13.06 5.95 -8.63
C TRP A 18 13.55 6.39 -10.01
N ASN A 19 14.73 5.94 -10.43
CA ASN A 19 15.23 6.20 -11.79
C ASN A 19 14.36 5.57 -12.88
N GLU A 20 13.62 4.51 -12.54
CA GLU A 20 12.60 3.89 -13.40
C GLU A 20 11.21 4.55 -13.27
N GLY A 21 11.10 5.66 -12.54
CA GLY A 21 9.82 6.36 -12.31
C GLY A 21 8.87 5.60 -11.39
N LYS A 22 9.41 4.87 -10.40
CA LYS A 22 8.64 4.07 -9.45
C LYS A 22 8.96 4.38 -7.98
N ILE A 23 7.94 4.23 -7.13
CA ILE A 23 8.09 4.19 -5.67
C ILE A 23 7.63 2.83 -5.16
N ARG A 24 8.44 2.19 -4.32
CA ARG A 24 8.08 0.94 -3.65
C ARG A 24 7.35 1.21 -2.34
N GLY A 25 6.31 0.43 -2.10
CA GLY A 25 5.51 0.45 -0.90
C GLY A 25 5.40 -0.91 -0.22
N THR A 26 5.20 -0.87 1.10
CA THR A 26 4.84 -2.03 1.92
C THR A 26 3.48 -1.78 2.56
N VAL A 27 2.52 -2.65 2.29
CA VAL A 27 1.17 -2.61 2.87
C VAL A 27 1.05 -3.66 3.97
N ARG A 28 0.48 -3.26 5.11
CA ARG A 28 0.16 -4.14 6.23
C ARG A 28 -1.35 -4.21 6.41
N LEU A 29 -1.91 -5.41 6.31
CA LEU A 29 -3.34 -5.64 6.49
C LEU A 29 -3.63 -6.93 7.24
N VAL A 30 -4.81 -7.01 7.84
CA VAL A 30 -5.35 -8.22 8.49
C VAL A 30 -6.65 -8.58 7.79
N LYS A 31 -6.83 -9.84 7.43
CA LYS A 31 -8.09 -10.31 6.85
C LYS A 31 -9.12 -10.54 7.94
N LYS A 32 -10.39 -10.30 7.64
CA LYS A 32 -11.49 -10.58 8.58
C LYS A 32 -11.49 -12.03 9.07
N GLU A 33 -11.31 -12.98 8.15
CA GLU A 33 -11.26 -14.42 8.45
C GLU A 33 -10.19 -14.78 9.50
N VAL A 34 -9.13 -13.99 9.60
CA VAL A 34 -8.03 -14.21 10.55
C VAL A 34 -8.36 -13.70 11.96
N LEU A 35 -9.24 -12.72 12.08
CA LEU A 35 -9.73 -12.24 13.36
C LEU A 35 -10.79 -13.17 13.96
N ASP A 36 -11.37 -14.07 13.15
CA ASP A 36 -12.52 -14.91 13.52
C ASP A 36 -12.15 -16.37 13.88
N VAL A 37 -10.92 -16.86 13.63
CA VAL A 37 -10.58 -18.28 13.89
C VAL A 37 -9.15 -18.50 14.40
N GLY A 38 -9.03 -19.29 15.48
CA GLY A 38 -7.78 -19.73 16.09
C GLY A 38 -7.03 -20.84 15.37
N ASP A 39 -7.37 -21.18 14.12
CA ASP A 39 -6.73 -22.26 13.35
C ASP A 39 -6.12 -21.74 12.04
N PHE A 40 -4.79 -21.66 12.04
CA PHE A 40 -3.98 -20.85 11.13
C PHE A 40 -3.04 -21.79 10.35
N ASN A 41 -3.36 -22.17 9.11
CA ASN A 41 -2.31 -22.49 8.08
C ASN A 41 -2.80 -22.85 6.66
N ALA A 42 -4.05 -23.30 6.43
CA ALA A 42 -4.46 -23.71 5.07
C ALA A 42 -5.22 -22.62 4.28
N SER A 43 -6.17 -21.91 4.90
CA SER A 43 -7.01 -20.88 4.25
C SER A 43 -6.26 -19.60 3.86
N LEU A 44 -5.12 -19.35 4.49
CA LEU A 44 -4.31 -18.14 4.26
C LEU A 44 -3.70 -18.12 2.86
N LEU A 45 -3.23 -19.27 2.36
CA LEU A 45 -2.59 -19.37 1.05
C LEU A 45 -3.59 -19.14 -0.07
N ASP A 46 -4.78 -19.73 0.01
CA ASP A 46 -5.85 -19.55 -0.99
C ASP A 46 -6.33 -18.10 -1.05
N GLY A 47 -6.51 -17.46 0.12
CA GLY A 47 -6.94 -16.07 0.16
C GLY A 47 -5.87 -15.08 -0.33
N VAL A 48 -4.58 -15.40 -0.25
CA VAL A 48 -3.50 -14.48 -0.67
C VAL A 48 -3.54 -14.28 -2.18
N HIS A 49 -3.81 -15.32 -2.95
CA HIS A 49 -3.84 -15.23 -4.42
C HIS A 49 -4.92 -14.28 -4.94
N ARG A 50 -6.10 -14.24 -4.30
CA ARG A 50 -7.22 -13.36 -4.71
C ARG A 50 -6.90 -11.87 -4.56
N ILE A 51 -6.11 -11.49 -3.54
CA ILE A 51 -5.73 -10.10 -3.27
C ILE A 51 -4.71 -9.57 -4.30
N LEU A 52 -3.91 -10.47 -4.88
CA LEU A 52 -2.91 -10.15 -5.89
C LEU A 52 -3.49 -10.03 -7.32
N GLY A 53 -4.79 -10.32 -7.50
CA GLY A 53 -5.45 -10.18 -8.79
C GLY A 53 -5.48 -8.71 -9.22
N TRP A 54 -4.95 -8.41 -10.40
CA TRP A 54 -4.90 -7.05 -10.94
C TRP A 54 -6.30 -6.48 -11.20
N ASP A 55 -7.27 -7.30 -11.62
CA ASP A 55 -8.61 -6.83 -11.96
C ASP A 55 -9.61 -6.88 -10.78
N ASP A 56 -9.36 -7.72 -9.77
CA ASP A 56 -10.31 -7.94 -8.66
C ASP A 56 -9.75 -7.57 -7.27
N GLY A 57 -8.46 -7.22 -7.14
CA GLY A 57 -7.73 -7.08 -5.87
C GLY A 57 -7.97 -5.79 -5.07
N VAL A 58 -6.91 -5.29 -4.44
CA VAL A 58 -6.91 -3.99 -3.74
C VAL A 58 -6.06 -3.01 -4.51
N ALA A 59 -6.65 -1.86 -4.84
CA ALA A 59 -5.99 -0.78 -5.57
C ALA A 59 -5.65 0.40 -4.63
N PHE A 60 -4.46 0.96 -4.83
CA PHE A 60 -3.96 2.14 -4.13
C PHE A 60 -3.59 3.21 -5.15
N GLN A 61 -3.99 4.45 -4.91
CA GLN A 61 -3.57 5.61 -5.72
C GLN A 61 -2.95 6.67 -4.82
N LEU A 62 -1.71 7.04 -5.12
CA LEU A 62 -1.05 8.13 -4.41
C LEU A 62 -1.64 9.48 -4.84
N VAL A 63 -1.73 10.40 -3.89
CA VAL A 63 -2.16 11.78 -4.08
C VAL A 63 -1.04 12.69 -3.62
N SER A 64 -0.64 13.60 -4.50
CA SER A 64 0.44 14.55 -4.23
C SER A 64 0.01 15.62 -3.24
N ALA A 65 0.88 15.93 -2.28
CA ALA A 65 0.74 17.10 -1.41
C ALA A 65 1.39 18.36 -2.00
N THR A 66 2.33 18.21 -2.94
CA THR A 66 3.16 19.34 -3.41
C THR A 66 2.98 19.67 -4.89
N ALA A 67 2.30 18.81 -5.66
CA ALA A 67 1.98 19.06 -7.05
C ALA A 67 0.45 19.08 -7.23
N ALA A 68 -0.08 20.24 -7.63
CA ALA A 68 -1.49 20.39 -7.96
C ALA A 68 -1.77 19.97 -9.41
N ASP A 69 -2.99 19.50 -9.65
CA ASP A 69 -3.55 19.27 -10.97
C ASP A 69 -4.51 20.43 -11.32
N PRO A 70 -4.10 21.34 -12.23
CA PRO A 70 -4.96 22.45 -12.65
C PRO A 70 -6.29 22.00 -13.28
N SER A 71 -6.34 20.80 -13.85
CA SER A 71 -7.54 20.26 -14.48
C SER A 71 -8.58 19.75 -13.48
N ASN A 72 -8.18 19.50 -12.22
CA ASN A 72 -9.03 18.98 -11.16
C ASN A 72 -9.17 19.96 -10.00
N GLY A 73 -9.47 21.22 -10.30
CA GLY A 73 -9.70 22.26 -9.28
C GLY A 73 -8.48 22.53 -8.39
N SER A 74 -7.27 22.36 -8.93
CA SER A 74 -6.01 22.52 -8.20
C SER A 74 -5.85 21.58 -7.01
N ARG A 75 -6.55 20.44 -7.00
CA ARG A 75 -6.32 19.35 -6.03
C ARG A 75 -4.98 18.67 -6.31
N GLY A 76 -4.47 17.91 -5.34
CA GLY A 76 -3.25 17.13 -5.52
C GLY A 76 -3.33 16.18 -6.73
N LYS A 77 -2.27 16.11 -7.53
CA LYS A 77 -2.17 15.14 -8.64
C LYS A 77 -2.39 13.72 -8.11
N VAL A 78 -3.25 12.97 -8.80
CA VAL A 78 -3.56 11.58 -8.47
C VAL A 78 -2.77 10.67 -9.41
N GLY A 79 -2.07 9.69 -8.84
CA GLY A 79 -1.30 8.71 -9.60
C GLY A 79 -2.17 7.59 -10.19
N LYS A 80 -1.54 6.71 -10.98
CA LYS A 80 -2.18 5.48 -11.46
C LYS A 80 -2.45 4.52 -10.30
N ALA A 81 -3.45 3.66 -10.49
CA ALA A 81 -3.73 2.57 -9.56
C ALA A 81 -2.55 1.59 -9.51
N ALA A 82 -2.13 1.24 -8.30
CA ALA A 82 -1.17 0.20 -8.03
C ALA A 82 -1.84 -0.90 -7.21
N HIS A 83 -1.55 -2.15 -7.56
CA HIS A 83 -2.14 -3.34 -6.94
C HIS A 83 -1.10 -4.06 -6.08
N LEU A 84 -1.57 -4.87 -5.12
CA LEU A 84 -0.69 -5.70 -4.32
C LEU A 84 -0.02 -6.76 -5.21
N GLU A 85 1.30 -6.91 -5.10
CA GLU A 85 2.10 -7.74 -6.03
C GLU A 85 2.53 -9.08 -5.41
N GLU A 86 3.05 -9.05 -4.19
CA GLU A 86 3.65 -10.21 -3.54
C GLU A 86 3.42 -10.15 -2.03
N ALA A 87 2.99 -11.27 -1.43
CA ALA A 87 2.98 -11.42 0.02
C ALA A 87 4.39 -11.76 0.52
N VAL A 88 4.90 -11.01 1.49
CA VAL A 88 6.24 -11.20 2.03
C VAL A 88 6.19 -12.22 3.18
N VAL A 89 6.27 -13.51 2.84
CA VAL A 89 6.16 -14.64 3.79
C VAL A 89 7.30 -14.66 4.83
N SER A 90 8.46 -14.07 4.52
CA SER A 90 9.65 -14.07 5.39
C SER A 90 9.66 -13.01 6.49
N LEU A 91 8.79 -11.99 6.40
CA LEU A 91 8.52 -11.09 7.51
C LEU A 91 7.56 -11.84 8.42
N LYS A 92 8.10 -12.52 9.45
CA LYS A 92 7.32 -13.16 10.53
C LYS A 92 6.04 -12.36 10.73
N SER A 93 4.89 -12.96 10.43
CA SER A 93 3.54 -12.48 10.81
C SER A 93 3.65 -11.96 12.23
N THR A 94 3.85 -10.66 12.37
CA THR A 94 4.31 -10.06 13.60
C THR A 94 3.05 -9.61 14.30
N THR A 95 2.51 -10.55 15.06
CA THR A 95 1.37 -10.37 15.96
C THR A 95 0.01 -10.28 15.22
N ASP A 96 -0.98 -11.01 15.72
CA ASP A 96 -2.41 -10.92 15.35
C ASP A 96 -2.77 -11.16 13.87
N GLY A 97 -2.04 -12.04 13.18
CA GLY A 97 -2.45 -12.53 11.86
C GLY A 97 -2.33 -11.51 10.72
N GLU A 98 -1.43 -10.53 10.90
CA GLU A 98 -1.06 -9.56 9.89
C GLU A 98 -0.38 -10.22 8.66
N THR A 99 -0.79 -9.78 7.47
CA THR A 99 -0.13 -10.10 6.21
C THR A 99 0.52 -8.85 5.63
N VAL A 100 1.77 -9.00 5.19
CA VAL A 100 2.56 -7.92 4.59
C VAL A 100 2.65 -8.12 3.09
N TYR A 101 2.32 -7.07 2.33
CA TYR A 101 2.36 -7.09 0.87
C TYR A 101 3.29 -6.01 0.32
N ARG A 102 3.91 -6.30 -0.82
CA ARG A 102 4.58 -5.31 -1.66
C ARG A 102 3.60 -4.67 -2.63
N VAL A 103 3.84 -3.41 -2.94
CA VAL A 103 3.15 -2.65 -3.99
C VAL A 103 4.17 -1.73 -4.66
N SER A 104 4.03 -1.54 -5.98
CA SER A 104 4.90 -0.65 -6.75
C SER A 104 4.05 0.40 -7.45
N PHE A 105 4.36 1.68 -7.21
CA PHE A 105 3.64 2.81 -7.79
C PHE A 105 4.43 3.38 -8.96
N GLU A 106 3.79 3.61 -10.10
CA GLU A 106 4.31 4.52 -11.12
C GLU A 106 4.21 5.95 -10.59
N TRP A 107 5.34 6.51 -10.20
CA TRP A 107 5.43 7.83 -9.60
C TRP A 107 6.82 8.42 -9.84
N ASP A 108 6.87 9.56 -10.53
CA ASP A 108 8.10 10.29 -10.79
C ASP A 108 8.14 11.67 -10.11
N GLY A 109 9.28 12.37 -10.25
CA GLY A 109 9.50 13.66 -9.58
C GLY A 109 8.55 14.78 -10.00
N SER A 110 7.94 14.70 -11.18
CA SER A 110 6.96 15.69 -11.68
C SER A 110 5.62 15.62 -10.94
N GLN A 111 5.36 14.50 -10.27
CA GLN A 111 4.17 14.28 -9.44
C GLN A 111 4.40 14.76 -7.99
N GLY A 112 5.61 15.17 -7.62
CA GLY A 112 5.90 15.73 -6.30
C GLY A 112 5.91 14.68 -5.17
N VAL A 113 5.65 15.14 -3.95
CA VAL A 113 5.70 14.31 -2.73
C VAL A 113 4.30 13.74 -2.44
N PRO A 114 4.16 12.40 -2.32
CA PRO A 114 2.90 11.78 -1.88
C PRO A 114 2.54 12.22 -0.45
N GLY A 115 1.30 12.67 -0.24
CA GLY A 115 0.78 13.07 1.07
C GLY A 115 -0.58 12.51 1.44
N ALA A 116 -1.30 11.90 0.48
CA ALA A 116 -2.43 11.04 0.78
C ALA A 116 -2.43 9.81 -0.13
N VAL A 117 -3.21 8.80 0.25
CA VAL A 117 -3.47 7.60 -0.56
C VAL A 117 -4.96 7.32 -0.60
N LEU A 118 -5.48 7.07 -1.80
CA LEU A 118 -6.81 6.54 -2.03
C LEU A 118 -6.73 5.01 -2.06
N VAL A 119 -7.69 4.36 -1.42
CA VAL A 119 -7.75 2.90 -1.29
C VAL A 119 -9.10 2.42 -1.77
N ARG A 120 -9.06 1.45 -2.69
CA ARG A 120 -10.23 0.82 -3.26
C ARG A 120 -10.14 -0.70 -3.13
N ASN A 121 -11.11 -1.29 -2.44
CA ASN A 121 -11.24 -2.73 -2.29
C ASN A 121 -12.20 -3.27 -3.35
N LEU A 122 -11.69 -3.98 -4.36
CA LEU A 122 -12.50 -4.63 -5.40
C LEU A 122 -12.96 -6.04 -4.99
N GLN A 123 -12.51 -6.54 -3.84
CA GLN A 123 -12.91 -7.83 -3.30
C GLN A 123 -14.30 -7.75 -2.65
N HIS A 124 -14.94 -8.92 -2.50
CA HIS A 124 -16.24 -9.05 -1.82
C HIS A 124 -16.16 -8.99 -0.29
N ALA A 125 -14.99 -9.23 0.29
CA ALA A 125 -14.79 -9.24 1.74
C ALA A 125 -14.03 -7.99 2.20
N GLU A 126 -14.38 -7.47 3.37
CA GLU A 126 -13.63 -6.41 4.03
C GLU A 126 -12.31 -6.92 4.64
N PHE A 127 -11.35 -6.02 4.76
CA PHE A 127 -10.09 -6.27 5.48
C PHE A 127 -9.73 -5.06 6.34
N PHE A 128 -8.89 -5.27 7.36
CA PHE A 128 -8.37 -4.20 8.20
C PHE A 128 -7.03 -3.72 7.65
N LEU A 129 -6.98 -2.48 7.14
CA LEU A 129 -5.75 -1.84 6.70
C LEU A 129 -5.06 -1.18 7.89
N LYS A 130 -3.84 -1.60 8.20
CA LYS A 130 -3.02 -0.98 9.27
C LYS A 130 -2.24 0.19 8.72
N SER A 131 -1.45 -0.04 7.68
CA SER A 131 -0.60 1.01 7.11
C SER A 131 -0.16 0.73 5.67
N LEU A 132 0.21 1.80 4.97
CA LEU A 132 1.06 1.78 3.78
C LEU A 132 2.33 2.57 4.08
N THR A 133 3.50 2.00 3.77
CA THR A 133 4.79 2.67 3.93
C THR A 133 5.49 2.76 2.58
N LEU A 134 5.80 3.98 2.14
CA LEU A 134 6.64 4.23 0.96
C LEU A 134 8.09 4.44 1.41
N GLU A 135 9.02 3.82 0.68
CA GLU A 135 10.45 3.96 0.94
C GLU A 135 11.14 4.69 -0.23
N GLY A 136 12.15 5.49 0.08
CA GLY A 136 12.96 6.17 -0.93
C GLY A 136 12.28 7.37 -1.61
N VAL A 137 11.31 8.01 -0.95
CA VAL A 137 10.66 9.22 -1.47
C VAL A 137 11.68 10.37 -1.47
N PRO A 138 11.98 11.00 -2.61
CA PRO A 138 12.98 12.08 -2.67
C PRO A 138 12.65 13.24 -1.73
N GLY A 139 13.67 13.74 -1.02
CA GLY A 139 13.53 14.84 -0.07
C GLY A 139 12.85 14.48 1.26
N ARG A 140 12.30 13.27 1.40
CA ARG A 140 11.52 12.84 2.58
C ARG A 140 11.99 11.51 3.19
N GLY A 141 12.59 10.65 2.39
CA GLY A 141 13.04 9.32 2.80
C GLY A 141 11.88 8.34 2.88
N THR A 142 11.25 8.24 4.05
CA THR A 142 10.14 7.30 4.30
C THR A 142 8.86 8.07 4.54
N VAL A 143 7.77 7.64 3.90
CA VAL A 143 6.42 8.19 4.10
C VAL A 143 5.51 7.08 4.60
N VAL A 144 4.82 7.31 5.72
CA VAL A 144 3.94 6.31 6.32
C VAL A 144 2.52 6.84 6.35
N PHE A 145 1.58 6.09 5.81
CA PHE A 145 0.14 6.31 5.91
C PHE A 145 -0.40 5.37 6.97
N VAL A 146 -0.69 5.90 8.16
CA VAL A 146 -1.31 5.13 9.25
C VAL A 146 -2.81 5.14 9.05
N ALA A 147 -3.39 3.97 8.76
CA ALA A 147 -4.80 3.84 8.41
C ALA A 147 -5.64 3.34 9.59
N ASN A 148 -5.25 2.20 10.17
CA ASN A 148 -5.99 1.49 11.24
C ASN A 148 -7.51 1.48 11.04
N SER A 149 -7.95 1.04 9.86
CA SER A 149 -9.35 1.07 9.47
C SER A 149 -9.77 -0.17 8.69
N TRP A 150 -11.01 -0.60 8.91
CA TRP A 150 -11.71 -1.53 8.01
C TRP A 150 -11.96 -0.89 6.65
N ILE A 151 -11.66 -1.63 5.58
CA ILE A 151 -11.90 -1.25 4.18
C ILE A 151 -12.92 -2.22 3.60
N TYR A 152 -14.14 -1.74 3.44
CA TYR A 152 -15.24 -2.51 2.86
C TYR A 152 -15.16 -2.55 1.32
N PRO A 153 -15.84 -3.50 0.68
CA PRO A 153 -16.01 -3.52 -0.77
C PRO A 153 -16.43 -2.15 -1.32
N HIS A 154 -15.80 -1.72 -2.41
CA HIS A 154 -15.94 -0.35 -2.92
C HIS A 154 -17.38 0.01 -3.32
N ASN A 155 -18.20 -0.97 -3.69
CA ASN A 155 -19.60 -0.78 -4.04
C ASN A 155 -20.48 -0.38 -2.85
N LEU A 156 -19.95 -0.46 -1.62
CA LEU A 156 -20.62 0.02 -0.40
C LEU A 156 -20.27 1.46 -0.05
N TYR A 157 -19.39 2.12 -0.81
CA TYR A 157 -19.01 3.51 -0.59
C TYR A 157 -19.47 4.42 -1.73
N SER A 158 -19.88 5.64 -1.39
CA SER A 158 -20.15 6.71 -2.36
C SER A 158 -18.86 7.38 -2.87
N GLN A 159 -17.75 7.24 -2.14
CA GLN A 159 -16.45 7.83 -2.43
C GLN A 159 -15.33 6.89 -2.01
N GLU A 160 -14.15 7.03 -2.61
CA GLU A 160 -12.99 6.24 -2.23
C GLU A 160 -12.50 6.57 -0.81
N ARG A 161 -11.90 5.58 -0.15
CA ARG A 161 -11.33 5.76 1.18
C ARG A 161 -9.99 6.48 1.05
N VAL A 162 -9.78 7.52 1.85
CA VAL A 162 -8.55 8.31 1.84
C VAL A 162 -7.82 8.21 3.18
N PHE A 163 -6.50 8.10 3.13
CA PHE A 163 -5.62 8.16 4.29
C PHE A 163 -4.48 9.14 4.05
N PHE A 164 -4.13 9.94 5.05
CA PHE A 164 -3.08 10.95 4.96
C PHE A 164 -1.75 10.43 5.49
N ALA A 165 -0.65 10.99 4.99
CA ALA A 165 0.68 10.73 5.53
C ALA A 165 0.74 11.18 7.00
N ASN A 166 1.46 10.43 7.83
CA ASN A 166 1.63 10.69 9.25
C ASN A 166 2.67 11.79 9.51
N ASP A 167 2.46 12.93 8.87
CA ASP A 167 3.24 14.13 9.06
C ASP A 167 2.59 15.00 10.12
N VAL A 168 3.40 15.55 11.02
CA VAL A 168 2.93 16.65 11.88
C VAL A 168 3.08 17.92 11.06
N ILE A 169 1.95 18.56 10.75
CA ILE A 169 1.86 19.86 10.06
C ILE A 169 2.04 20.97 11.08
#